data_AF-A0A9W8EHW2-F1
#
_entry.id   AF-A0A9W8EHW2-F1
#
_cell.length_a   1.000
_cell.length_b   1.000
_cell.length_c   1.000
_cell.angle_alpha   90.00
_cell.angle_beta   90.00
_cell.angle_gamma   90.00
#
_symmetry.space_group_name_H-M   'P 1'
#
loop_
_entity.id
_entity.type
_entity.pdbx_description
1 polymer ?
#
loop_
_entity_poly.entity_id
_entity_poly.type
_entity_poly.pdbx_seq_one_letter_code
_entity_poly.pdbx_strand_id
1 'polypeptide(L)'
;MALRAASKNIPALAQRGLAMRLTPAGVAAIRAYSTEKNRTPAEQKANSIIDAFPGNSLVAKTGYFASATGLTAFLISKEIYVVNEETILLVAFGSILAVLYKAIKEPFNSWAESHLQTVQDILNAARGEHRSAVLTQIEAKSKLKDIVDYTKSLFGMSKQIATMNAEAFELQQKVALNAEIKSVLDSWVRYESSVRENEQRALADKVMGSVRSQLSSPKTQEDIIAQCLRDIQVIAKSA
;
A
#
# COMPACT_ATOMS: atom_id res chain seq x y z
N MET A 1 -51.87 4.89 12.57
CA MET A 1 -52.73 4.51 13.72
C MET A 1 -51.88 3.79 14.75
N ALA A 2 -52.00 4.21 16.03
CA ALA A 2 -51.58 3.54 17.28
C ALA A 2 -50.09 3.14 17.38
N LEU A 3 -49.21 3.78 18.17
CA LEU A 3 -49.28 4.26 19.56
C LEU A 3 -49.71 3.17 20.55
N ARG A 4 -48.71 2.60 21.25
CA ARG A 4 -48.69 1.98 22.61
C ARG A 4 -47.37 1.22 22.76
N ALA A 5 -46.67 1.14 23.87
CA ALA A 5 -46.56 1.88 25.12
C ALA A 5 -45.35 1.24 25.82
N ALA A 6 -44.49 2.04 26.42
CA ALA A 6 -43.26 1.60 27.06
C ALA A 6 -43.54 0.71 28.28
N SER A 7 -42.87 -0.45 28.34
CA SER A 7 -42.80 -1.29 29.54
C SER A 7 -41.49 -1.00 30.27
N LYS A 8 -41.62 -0.23 31.35
CA LYS A 8 -40.65 -0.03 32.42
C LYS A 8 -40.20 -1.38 32.99
N ASN A 9 -38.90 -1.61 33.12
CA ASN A 9 -38.33 -2.51 34.13
C ASN A 9 -37.04 -1.88 34.67
N ILE A 10 -37.16 -1.31 35.87
CA ILE A 10 -36.07 -0.74 36.67
C ILE A 10 -35.60 -1.86 37.60
N PRO A 11 -34.32 -2.28 37.58
CA PRO A 11 -33.81 -3.15 38.64
C PRO A 11 -33.68 -2.35 39.95
N ALA A 12 -34.24 -2.96 41.00
CA ALA A 12 -34.37 -2.42 42.34
C ALA A 12 -33.01 -2.03 42.95
N LEU A 13 -33.02 -0.85 43.55
CA LEU A 13 -31.97 -0.29 44.39
C LEU A 13 -31.88 -1.13 45.67
N ALA A 14 -31.00 -2.13 45.68
CA ALA A 14 -30.73 -2.93 46.86
C ALA A 14 -30.04 -2.06 47.92
N GLN A 15 -30.78 -1.76 48.99
CA GLN A 15 -30.30 -1.16 50.23
C GLN A 15 -29.12 -1.97 50.77
N ARG A 16 -27.89 -1.45 50.61
CA ARG A 16 -26.73 -1.93 51.36
C ARG A 16 -26.78 -1.29 52.73
N GLY A 17 -27.35 -2.01 53.68
CA GLY A 17 -27.34 -1.65 55.09
C GLY A 17 -25.92 -1.43 55.60
N LEU A 18 -25.69 -0.26 56.18
CA LEU A 18 -24.52 0.09 56.97
C LEU A 18 -24.55 -0.73 58.27
N ALA A 19 -24.00 -1.94 58.24
CA ALA A 19 -23.72 -2.69 59.45
C ALA A 19 -22.44 -2.13 60.07
N MET A 20 -22.60 -1.20 61.01
CA MET A 20 -21.53 -0.71 61.87
C MET A 20 -21.09 -1.85 62.80
N ARG A 21 -20.05 -2.59 62.40
CA ARG A 21 -19.37 -3.54 63.29
C ARG A 21 -18.53 -2.75 64.30
N LEU A 22 -19.06 -2.59 65.50
CA LEU A 22 -18.30 -2.20 66.68
C LEU A 22 -17.41 -3.38 67.10
N THR A 23 -16.16 -3.37 66.68
CA THR A 23 -15.12 -4.22 67.28
C THR A 23 -14.64 -3.57 68.57
N PRO A 24 -14.58 -4.28 69.70
CA PRO A 24 -14.01 -3.72 70.92
C PRO A 24 -12.54 -3.38 70.67
N ALA A 25 -12.20 -2.11 70.87
CA ALA A 25 -10.84 -1.62 70.90
C ALA A 25 -10.09 -2.31 72.06
N GLY A 26 -9.43 -3.42 71.75
CA GLY A 26 -8.40 -3.95 72.62
C GLY A 26 -7.30 -2.91 72.72
N VAL A 27 -7.13 -2.33 73.91
CA VAL A 27 -5.95 -1.54 74.26
C VAL A 27 -4.75 -2.48 74.18
N ALA A 28 -4.14 -2.56 73.00
CA ALA A 28 -2.88 -3.21 72.81
C ALA A 28 -1.81 -2.29 73.40
N ALA A 29 -1.42 -2.57 74.65
CA ALA A 29 -0.18 -2.06 75.19
C ALA A 29 0.94 -2.33 74.17
N ILE A 30 1.55 -1.27 73.63
CA ILE A 30 2.73 -1.37 72.76
C ILE A 30 3.86 -1.89 73.65
N ARG A 31 3.98 -3.21 73.73
CA ARG A 31 5.21 -3.85 74.17
C ARG A 31 6.11 -3.91 72.95
N ALA A 32 7.16 -3.10 72.94
CA ALA A 32 8.26 -3.24 72.01
C ALA A 32 9.04 -4.52 72.33
N TYR A 33 8.49 -5.68 71.94
CA TYR A 33 9.25 -6.92 71.88
C TYR A 33 9.95 -6.97 70.53
N SER A 34 11.28 -6.95 70.56
CA SER A 34 12.13 -7.20 69.40
C SER A 34 11.99 -8.67 68.98
N THR A 35 11.07 -8.96 68.07
CA THR A 35 11.05 -10.24 67.35
C THR A 35 12.11 -10.21 66.25
N GLU A 36 13.14 -11.05 66.40
CA GLU A 36 14.25 -11.24 65.46
C GLU A 36 13.81 -11.93 64.16
N LYS A 37 13.07 -11.23 63.31
CA LYS A 37 12.78 -11.71 61.95
C LYS A 37 13.42 -10.77 60.92
N ASN A 38 14.56 -11.21 60.41
CA ASN A 38 15.30 -10.61 59.28
C ASN A 38 15.98 -9.25 59.58
N ARG A 39 16.99 -9.25 60.46
CA ARG A 39 17.97 -8.17 60.49
C ARG A 39 18.88 -8.34 59.26
N THR A 40 18.70 -7.50 58.24
CA THR A 40 19.82 -7.15 57.36
C THR A 40 21.05 -6.89 58.25
N PRO A 41 22.25 -7.38 57.89
CA PRO A 41 23.44 -7.14 58.70
C PRO A 41 23.55 -5.65 58.97
N ALA A 42 23.84 -5.27 60.22
CA ALA A 42 23.86 -3.88 60.66
C ALA A 42 24.75 -3.01 59.75
N GLU A 43 25.80 -3.61 59.21
CA GLU A 43 26.71 -3.06 58.22
C GLU A 43 26.00 -2.58 56.94
N GLN A 44 25.07 -3.38 56.38
CA GLN A 44 24.35 -3.00 55.14
C GLN A 44 23.39 -1.83 55.37
N LYS A 45 22.75 -1.77 56.54
CA LYS A 45 21.89 -0.63 56.92
C LYS A 45 22.70 0.64 57.15
N ALA A 46 23.83 0.53 57.86
CA ALA A 46 24.73 1.64 58.07
C ALA A 46 25.24 2.20 56.73
N ASN A 47 25.63 1.32 55.81
CA ASN A 47 26.06 1.71 54.47
C ASN A 47 24.95 2.44 53.71
N SER A 48 23.69 1.95 53.76
CA SER A 48 22.56 2.63 53.11
C SER A 48 22.27 4.04 53.65
N ILE A 49 22.56 4.30 54.93
CA ILE A 49 22.41 5.61 55.56
C ILE A 49 23.54 6.54 55.11
N ILE A 50 24.77 6.04 55.06
CA ILE A 50 25.93 6.79 54.57
C ILE A 50 25.75 7.14 53.08
N ASP A 51 25.22 6.19 52.29
CA ASP A 51 25.01 6.36 50.86
C ASP A 51 23.92 7.37 50.51
N ALA A 52 22.94 7.56 51.39
CA ALA A 52 21.87 8.56 51.23
C ALA A 52 22.37 10.02 51.32
N PHE A 53 23.57 10.27 51.87
CA PHE A 53 24.16 11.61 51.91
C PHE A 53 24.77 12.00 50.56
N PRO A 54 24.63 13.27 50.15
CA PRO A 54 25.14 13.76 48.88
C PRO A 54 26.68 13.72 48.85
N GLY A 55 27.25 13.24 47.74
CA GLY A 55 28.70 13.18 47.54
C GLY A 55 29.14 11.84 46.94
N ASN A 56 30.21 11.88 46.13
CA ASN A 56 30.73 10.72 45.39
C ASN A 56 31.92 10.02 46.10
N SER A 57 32.37 10.55 47.24
CA SER A 57 33.50 10.00 48.02
C SER A 57 33.04 9.58 49.41
N LEU A 58 33.54 8.43 49.88
CA LEU A 58 33.24 7.89 51.20
C LEU A 58 33.69 8.86 52.31
N VAL A 59 34.81 9.56 52.11
CA VAL A 59 35.31 10.60 53.03
C VAL A 59 34.36 11.80 53.09
N ALA A 60 33.74 12.17 51.96
CA ALA A 60 32.77 13.26 51.93
C ALA A 60 31.46 12.85 52.62
N LYS A 61 30.94 11.65 52.35
CA LYS A 61 29.72 11.13 52.97
C LYS A 61 29.85 11.01 54.50
N THR A 62 30.96 10.43 54.97
CA THR A 62 31.24 10.35 56.41
C THR A 62 31.55 11.71 57.00
N GLY A 63 32.20 12.61 56.25
CA GLY A 63 32.45 14.00 56.62
C GLY A 63 31.17 14.79 56.88
N TYR A 64 30.15 14.66 56.02
CA TYR A 64 28.84 15.29 56.25
C TYR A 64 28.12 14.72 57.47
N PHE A 65 28.13 13.40 57.64
CA PHE A 65 27.50 12.77 58.79
C PHE A 65 28.20 13.16 60.11
N ALA A 66 29.54 13.14 60.12
CA ALA A 66 30.36 13.49 61.28
C ALA A 66 30.26 14.99 61.60
N SER A 67 30.23 15.86 60.60
CA SER A 67 30.03 17.30 60.82
C SER A 67 28.63 17.62 61.32
N ALA A 68 27.58 16.99 60.79
CA ALA A 68 26.21 17.17 61.29
C ALA A 68 26.09 16.72 62.76
N THR A 69 26.66 15.55 63.09
CA THR A 69 26.68 15.02 64.46
C THR A 69 27.54 15.89 65.39
N GLY A 70 28.69 16.37 64.91
CA GLY A 70 29.58 17.24 65.67
C GLY A 70 28.97 18.63 65.92
N LEU A 71 28.32 19.22 64.92
CA LEU A 71 27.62 20.51 65.05
C LEU A 71 26.44 20.39 66.00
N THR A 72 25.63 19.34 65.90
CA THR A 72 24.52 19.12 66.84
C THR A 72 25.01 18.92 68.27
N ALA A 73 26.05 18.11 68.48
CA ALA A 73 26.68 17.94 69.79
C ALA A 73 27.27 19.25 70.32
N PHE A 74 27.89 20.07 69.47
CA PHE A 74 28.43 21.37 69.84
C PHE A 74 27.34 22.36 70.24
N LEU A 75 26.24 22.44 69.47
CA LEU A 75 25.10 23.31 69.76
C LEU A 75 24.45 23.00 71.11
N ILE A 76 24.33 21.70 71.44
CA ILE A 76 23.83 21.23 72.74
C ILE A 76 24.86 21.52 73.83
N SER A 77 26.13 21.16 73.61
CA SER A 77 27.20 21.30 74.61
C SER A 77 27.50 22.75 74.99
N LYS A 78 27.28 23.70 74.07
CA LYS A 78 27.48 25.13 74.31
C LYS A 78 26.19 25.88 74.67
N GLU A 79 25.07 25.16 74.83
CA GLU A 79 23.74 25.73 75.08
C GLU A 79 23.32 26.81 74.05
N ILE A 80 23.93 26.79 72.86
CA ILE A 80 23.55 27.67 71.75
C ILE A 80 22.14 27.30 71.28
N TYR A 81 21.77 26.02 71.45
CA TYR A 81 20.40 25.54 71.28
C TYR A 81 19.81 25.13 72.64
N VAL A 82 18.80 25.87 73.10
CA VAL A 82 18.07 25.58 74.34
C VAL A 82 16.80 24.80 74.01
N VAL A 83 16.66 23.61 74.59
CA VAL A 83 15.46 22.78 74.40
C VAL A 83 14.32 23.39 75.21
N ASN A 84 13.35 23.96 74.49
CA ASN A 84 12.12 24.54 75.05
C ASN A 84 10.86 23.90 74.45
N GLU A 85 9.67 24.35 74.87
CA GLU A 85 8.36 23.89 74.37
C GLU A 85 8.23 23.99 72.82
N GLU A 86 8.82 25.00 72.19
CA GLU A 86 8.82 25.16 70.73
C GLU A 86 9.55 24.04 69.98
N THR A 87 10.46 23.32 70.64
CA THR A 87 11.19 22.21 70.01
C THR A 87 10.28 21.00 69.75
N ILE A 88 9.28 20.79 70.62
CA ILE A 88 8.26 19.76 70.43
C ILE A 88 7.37 20.12 69.23
N LEU A 89 7.01 21.40 69.10
CA LEU A 89 6.26 21.90 67.95
C LEU A 89 7.05 21.73 66.65
N LEU A 90 8.34 22.06 66.64
CA LEU A 90 9.23 21.88 65.48
C LEU A 90 9.29 20.42 65.05
N VAL A 91 9.50 19.49 65.99
CA VAL A 91 9.56 18.04 65.71
C VAL A 91 8.22 17.54 65.18
N ALA A 92 7.10 17.95 65.80
CA ALA A 92 5.76 17.57 65.35
C ALA A 92 5.47 18.09 63.93
N PHE A 93 5.73 19.38 63.66
CA PHE A 93 5.55 19.99 62.35
C PHE A 93 6.46 19.35 61.28
N GLY A 94 7.73 19.10 61.61
CA GLY A 94 8.68 18.43 60.74
C GLY A 94 8.24 17.00 60.38
N SER A 95 7.66 16.26 61.35
CA SER A 95 7.13 14.91 61.09
C SER A 95 5.93 14.92 60.14
N ILE A 96 5.02 15.89 60.30
CA ILE A 96 3.86 16.07 59.43
C ILE A 96 4.31 16.43 58.01
N LEU A 97 5.26 17.37 57.88
CA LEU A 97 5.83 17.74 56.59
C LEU A 97 6.53 16.57 55.90
N ALA A 98 7.24 15.72 56.65
CA ALA A 98 7.91 14.55 56.08
C ALA A 98 6.91 13.53 55.52
N VAL A 99 5.78 13.30 56.21
CA VAL A 99 4.69 12.43 55.72
C VAL A 99 4.02 13.06 54.51
N LEU A 100 3.72 14.37 54.56
CA LEU A 100 3.08 15.09 53.47
C LEU A 100 3.96 15.10 52.20
N TYR A 101 5.26 15.33 52.35
CA TYR A 101 6.22 15.30 51.26
C TYR A 101 6.23 13.94 50.56
N LYS A 102 6.23 12.84 51.33
CA LYS A 102 6.16 11.49 50.77
C LYS A 102 4.84 11.25 50.02
N ALA A 103 3.72 11.76 50.54
CA ALA A 103 2.41 11.59 49.92
C ALA A 103 2.23 12.38 48.61
N ILE A 104 2.82 13.59 48.51
CA ILE A 104 2.64 14.46 47.33
C ILE A 104 3.69 14.19 46.24
N LYS A 105 4.89 13.73 46.61
CA LYS A 105 6.01 13.55 45.66
C LYS A 105 5.64 12.65 44.47
N GLU A 106 5.08 11.49 44.75
CA GLU A 106 4.78 10.49 43.72
C GLU A 106 3.65 10.92 42.76
N PRO A 107 2.48 11.40 43.22
CA PRO A 107 1.44 11.89 42.32
C PRO A 107 1.89 13.12 41.53
N PHE A 108 2.64 14.04 42.14
CA PHE A 108 3.15 15.22 41.42
C PHE A 108 4.13 14.83 40.31
N ASN A 109 5.07 13.92 40.58
CA ASN A 109 6.01 13.43 39.56
C ASN A 109 5.28 12.72 38.42
N SER A 110 4.29 11.86 38.73
CA SER A 110 3.51 11.17 37.69
C SER A 110 2.69 12.13 36.82
N TRP A 111 2.13 13.18 37.43
CA TRP A 111 1.41 14.23 36.72
C TRP A 111 2.34 15.05 35.82
N ALA A 112 3.51 15.43 36.33
CA ALA A 112 4.50 16.18 35.57
C ALA A 112 5.02 15.38 34.37
N GLU A 113 5.33 14.10 34.56
CA GLU A 113 5.78 13.21 33.49
C GLU A 113 4.70 13.04 32.41
N SER A 114 3.45 12.78 32.82
CA SER A 114 2.33 12.63 31.88
C SER A 114 2.08 13.91 31.05
N HIS A 115 2.19 15.08 31.69
CA HIS A 115 2.03 16.34 30.99
C HIS A 115 3.17 16.57 29.98
N LEU A 116 4.41 16.30 30.39
CA LEU A 116 5.58 16.44 29.53
C LEU A 116 5.50 15.49 28.33
N GLN A 117 5.10 14.24 28.55
CA GLN A 117 4.88 13.26 27.49
C GLN A 117 3.78 13.71 26.53
N THR A 118 2.65 14.21 27.03
CA THR A 118 1.56 14.71 26.19
C THR A 118 2.01 15.87 25.29
N VAL A 119 2.77 16.82 25.82
CA VAL A 119 3.31 17.94 25.05
C VAL A 119 4.30 17.44 23.99
N GLN A 120 5.17 16.50 24.35
CA GLN A 120 6.14 15.93 23.42
C GLN A 120 5.46 15.15 22.29
N ASP A 121 4.43 14.36 22.60
CA ASP A 121 3.66 13.60 21.64
C ASP A 121 2.92 14.50 20.65
N ILE A 122 2.24 15.56 21.14
CA ILE A 122 1.58 16.55 20.28
C ILE A 122 2.60 17.22 19.35
N LEU A 123 3.76 17.62 19.87
CA LEU A 123 4.77 18.30 19.08
C LEU A 123 5.39 17.39 18.01
N ASN A 124 5.62 16.12 18.33
CA ASN A 124 6.12 15.12 17.40
C ASN A 124 5.07 14.77 16.33
N ALA A 125 3.81 14.59 16.74
CA ALA A 125 2.69 14.36 15.83
C ALA A 125 2.50 15.54 14.86
N ALA A 126 2.51 16.78 15.36
CA ALA A 126 2.38 17.97 14.54
C ALA A 126 3.52 18.11 13.52
N ARG A 127 4.77 17.78 13.91
CA ARG A 127 5.90 17.74 12.97
C ARG A 127 5.75 16.65 11.94
N GLY A 128 5.28 15.47 12.33
CA GLY A 128 4.99 14.36 11.43
C GLY A 128 3.92 14.70 10.39
N GLU A 129 2.80 15.28 10.85
CA GLU A 129 1.68 15.70 10.01
C GLU A 129 2.08 16.84 9.06
N HIS A 130 2.85 17.82 9.55
CA HIS A 130 3.34 18.89 8.67
C HIS A 130 4.27 18.32 7.59
N ARG A 131 5.13 17.37 7.94
CA ARG A 131 6.00 16.69 6.98
C ARG A 131 5.20 15.89 5.95
N SER A 132 4.18 15.13 6.37
CA SER A 132 3.33 14.37 5.47
C SER A 132 2.60 15.29 4.50
N ALA A 133 1.99 16.38 5.01
CA ALA A 133 1.29 17.36 4.19
C ALA A 133 2.20 18.03 3.15
N VAL A 134 3.42 18.40 3.54
CA VAL A 134 4.42 18.95 2.61
C VAL A 134 4.84 17.92 1.56
N LEU A 135 5.04 16.66 1.94
CA LEU A 135 5.35 15.59 0.99
C LEU A 135 4.21 15.36 -0.01
N THR A 136 2.96 15.34 0.44
CA THR A 136 1.78 15.24 -0.45
C THR A 136 1.71 16.40 -1.43
N GLN A 137 2.01 17.63 -0.98
CA GLN A 137 2.06 18.78 -1.87
C GLN A 137 3.21 18.69 -2.89
N ILE A 138 4.39 18.19 -2.48
CA ILE A 138 5.52 17.96 -3.39
C ILE A 138 5.14 16.91 -4.44
N GLU A 139 4.48 15.81 -4.05
CA GLU A 139 4.05 14.78 -5.00
C GLU A 139 3.03 15.33 -6.01
N ALA A 140 2.04 16.10 -5.55
CA ALA A 140 1.07 16.76 -6.41
C ALA A 140 1.74 17.73 -7.40
N LYS A 141 2.71 18.54 -6.93
CA LYS A 141 3.49 19.44 -7.77
C LYS A 141 4.44 18.70 -8.71
N SER A 142 4.98 17.55 -8.32
CA SER A 142 5.84 16.72 -9.17
C SER A 142 5.08 16.19 -10.37
N LYS A 143 3.80 15.81 -10.22
CA LYS A 143 2.95 15.37 -11.35
C LYS A 143 2.74 16.48 -12.39
N LEU A 144 2.75 17.73 -11.95
CA LEU A 144 2.62 18.90 -12.84
C LEU A 144 3.92 19.19 -13.62
N LYS A 145 5.07 18.67 -13.19
CA LYS A 145 6.39 18.92 -13.83
C LYS A 145 6.40 18.45 -15.29
N ASP A 146 5.79 17.30 -15.57
CA ASP A 146 5.91 16.61 -16.86
C ASP A 146 4.84 17.04 -17.88
N ILE A 147 3.89 17.91 -17.50
CA ILE A 147 2.76 18.31 -18.35
C ILE A 147 3.23 18.99 -19.64
N VAL A 148 4.32 19.76 -19.56
CA VAL A 148 4.89 20.44 -20.74
C VAL A 148 5.38 19.42 -21.77
N ASP A 149 6.04 18.35 -21.33
CA ASP A 149 6.56 17.31 -22.22
C ASP A 149 5.44 16.42 -22.77
N TYR A 150 4.44 16.07 -21.96
CA TYR A 150 3.23 15.39 -22.44
C TYR A 150 2.48 16.21 -23.47
N THR A 151 2.36 17.53 -23.27
CA THR A 151 1.67 18.41 -24.22
C THR A 151 2.43 18.48 -25.55
N LYS A 152 3.77 18.64 -25.52
CA LYS A 152 4.60 18.58 -26.73
C LYS A 152 4.48 17.23 -27.44
N SER A 153 4.46 16.12 -26.68
CA SER A 153 4.28 14.78 -27.21
C SER A 153 2.92 14.63 -27.89
N LEU A 154 1.84 15.14 -27.29
CA LEU A 154 0.49 15.10 -27.85
C LEU A 154 0.38 15.89 -29.17
N PHE A 155 1.00 17.08 -29.23
CA PHE A 155 1.08 17.85 -30.49
C PHE A 155 1.97 17.15 -31.53
N GLY A 156 3.09 16.55 -31.12
CA GLY A 156 3.94 15.75 -31.99
C GLY A 156 3.20 14.55 -32.59
N MET A 157 2.46 13.81 -31.76
CA MET A 157 1.63 12.69 -32.18
C MET A 157 0.51 13.14 -33.12
N SER A 158 -0.16 14.27 -32.83
CA SER A 158 -1.16 14.84 -33.73
C SER A 158 -0.59 15.19 -35.10
N LYS A 159 0.64 15.72 -35.16
CA LYS A 159 1.33 16.02 -36.42
C LYS A 159 1.67 14.74 -37.19
N GLN A 160 2.17 13.71 -36.49
CA GLN A 160 2.49 12.42 -37.09
C GLN A 160 1.24 11.71 -37.64
N ILE A 161 0.10 11.78 -36.94
CA ILE A 161 -1.17 11.23 -37.43
C ILE A 161 -1.60 11.94 -38.71
N ALA A 162 -1.47 13.27 -38.78
CA ALA A 162 -1.82 14.03 -39.98
C ALA A 162 -0.94 13.64 -41.19
N THR A 163 0.39 13.50 -40.99
CA THR A 163 1.30 13.09 -42.06
C THR A 163 1.05 11.65 -42.51
N MET A 164 0.87 10.73 -41.55
CA MET A 164 0.59 9.33 -41.85
C MET A 164 -0.74 9.15 -42.59
N ASN A 165 -1.78 9.92 -42.23
CA ASN A 165 -3.05 9.89 -42.94
C ASN A 165 -2.90 10.39 -44.38
N ALA A 166 -2.13 11.47 -44.61
CA ALA A 166 -1.87 11.97 -45.95
C ALA A 166 -1.16 10.91 -46.82
N GLU A 167 -0.11 10.28 -46.29
CA GLU A 167 0.61 9.19 -46.98
C GLU A 167 -0.30 7.98 -47.26
N ALA A 168 -1.14 7.60 -46.30
CA ALA A 168 -2.10 6.52 -46.47
C ALA A 168 -3.12 6.83 -47.57
N PHE A 169 -3.62 8.08 -47.65
CA PHE A 169 -4.54 8.51 -48.71
C PHE A 169 -3.88 8.48 -50.09
N GLU A 170 -2.62 8.93 -50.22
CA GLU A 170 -1.89 8.86 -51.49
C GLU A 170 -1.69 7.41 -51.95
N LEU A 171 -1.29 6.53 -51.03
CA LEU A 171 -1.12 5.10 -51.33
C LEU A 171 -2.46 4.45 -51.71
N GLN A 172 -3.54 4.77 -51.01
CA GLN A 172 -4.87 4.27 -51.33
C GLN A 172 -5.33 4.72 -52.72
N GLN A 173 -5.08 5.98 -53.10
CA GLN A 173 -5.39 6.48 -54.43
C GLN A 173 -4.59 5.77 -55.53
N LYS A 174 -3.30 5.51 -55.30
CA LYS A 174 -2.44 4.74 -56.23
C LYS A 174 -2.93 3.29 -56.39
N VAL A 175 -3.30 2.64 -55.29
CA VAL A 175 -3.84 1.26 -55.32
C VAL A 175 -5.19 1.21 -56.03
N ALA A 176 -6.09 2.17 -55.77
CA ALA A 176 -7.38 2.26 -56.44
C ALA A 176 -7.20 2.43 -57.96
N LEU A 177 -6.32 3.35 -58.38
CA LEU A 177 -6.01 3.56 -59.80
C LEU A 177 -5.44 2.28 -60.44
N ASN A 178 -4.49 1.61 -59.79
CA ASN A 178 -3.93 0.36 -60.28
C ASN A 178 -4.99 -0.76 -60.38
N ALA A 179 -5.95 -0.82 -59.46
CA ALA A 179 -7.05 -1.77 -59.51
C ALA A 179 -7.99 -1.51 -60.70
N GLU A 180 -8.30 -0.25 -61.00
CA GLU A 180 -9.10 0.13 -62.17
C GLU A 180 -8.37 -0.22 -63.47
N ILE A 181 -7.08 0.12 -63.60
CA ILE A 181 -6.28 -0.24 -64.78
C ILE A 181 -6.24 -1.76 -64.97
N LYS A 182 -6.02 -2.51 -63.89
CA LYS A 182 -6.03 -3.97 -63.94
C LYS A 182 -7.38 -4.51 -64.38
N SER A 183 -8.48 -3.99 -63.84
CA SER A 183 -9.85 -4.38 -64.21
C SER A 183 -10.10 -4.18 -65.71
N VAL A 184 -9.68 -3.02 -66.26
CA VAL A 184 -9.75 -2.75 -67.70
C VAL A 184 -8.92 -3.77 -68.47
N LEU A 185 -7.65 -4.00 -68.09
CA LEU A 185 -6.77 -4.94 -68.78
C LEU A 185 -7.30 -6.39 -68.74
N ASP A 186 -7.80 -6.84 -67.59
CA ASP A 186 -8.43 -8.15 -67.41
C ASP A 186 -9.67 -8.28 -68.30
N SER A 187 -10.45 -7.21 -68.48
CA SER A 187 -11.59 -7.19 -69.40
C SER A 187 -11.18 -7.34 -70.87
N TRP A 188 -10.07 -6.72 -71.28
CA TRP A 188 -9.50 -6.86 -72.63
C TRP A 188 -8.98 -8.28 -72.86
N VAL A 189 -8.25 -8.86 -71.90
CA VAL A 189 -7.77 -10.24 -71.98
C VAL A 189 -8.95 -11.22 -72.07
N ARG A 190 -10.00 -11.00 -71.28
CA ARG A 190 -11.21 -11.83 -71.36
C ARG A 190 -11.92 -11.70 -72.71
N TYR A 191 -11.99 -10.49 -73.26
CA TYR A 191 -12.53 -10.26 -74.60
C TYR A 191 -11.70 -10.98 -75.68
N GLU A 192 -10.37 -10.86 -75.63
CA GLU A 192 -9.47 -11.54 -76.57
C GLU A 192 -9.59 -13.06 -76.48
N SER A 193 -9.64 -13.63 -75.28
CA SER A 193 -9.86 -15.06 -75.07
C SER A 193 -11.18 -15.52 -75.67
N SER A 194 -12.26 -14.74 -75.49
CA SER A 194 -13.58 -15.04 -76.06
C SER A 194 -13.57 -14.97 -77.59
N VAL A 195 -12.91 -13.98 -78.18
CA VAL A 195 -12.75 -13.86 -79.63
C VAL A 195 -12.00 -15.07 -80.19
N ARG A 196 -10.85 -15.43 -79.59
CA ARG A 196 -10.07 -16.61 -80.00
C ARG A 196 -10.87 -17.90 -79.90
N GLU A 197 -11.65 -18.10 -78.84
CA GLU A 197 -12.52 -19.26 -78.68
C GLU A 197 -13.62 -19.31 -79.77
N ASN A 198 -14.24 -18.16 -80.06
CA ASN A 198 -15.27 -18.06 -81.10
C ASN A 198 -14.69 -18.30 -82.51
N GLU A 199 -13.50 -17.77 -82.82
CA GLU A 199 -12.80 -18.03 -84.09
C GLU A 199 -12.43 -19.49 -84.25
N GLN A 200 -11.89 -20.12 -83.19
CA GLN A 200 -11.59 -21.55 -83.19
C GLN A 200 -12.85 -22.39 -83.39
N ARG A 201 -13.96 -22.01 -82.75
CA ARG A 201 -15.26 -22.68 -82.92
C ARG A 201 -15.80 -22.52 -84.34
N ALA A 202 -15.78 -21.31 -84.90
CA ALA A 202 -16.22 -21.04 -86.26
C ALA A 202 -15.36 -21.77 -87.30
N LEU A 203 -14.04 -21.83 -87.08
CA LEU A 203 -13.13 -22.60 -87.92
C LEU A 203 -13.42 -24.10 -87.83
N ALA A 204 -13.62 -24.63 -86.62
CA ALA A 204 -13.99 -26.02 -86.40
C ALA A 204 -15.32 -26.37 -87.08
N ASP A 205 -16.36 -25.54 -86.95
CA ASP A 205 -17.65 -25.73 -87.60
C ASP A 205 -17.53 -25.69 -89.13
N LYS A 206 -16.71 -24.78 -89.68
CA LYS A 206 -16.45 -24.69 -91.12
C LYS A 206 -15.69 -25.92 -91.64
N VAL A 207 -14.69 -26.41 -90.90
CA VAL A 207 -13.94 -27.62 -91.24
C VAL A 207 -14.85 -28.84 -91.15
N MET A 208 -15.63 -29.00 -90.07
CA MET A 208 -16.61 -30.07 -89.91
C MET A 208 -17.67 -30.06 -91.02
N GLY A 209 -18.16 -28.87 -91.40
CA GLY A 209 -19.10 -28.68 -92.51
C GLY A 209 -18.49 -29.06 -93.86
N SER A 210 -17.26 -28.61 -94.14
CA SER A 210 -16.52 -28.96 -95.35
C SER A 210 -16.28 -30.46 -95.45
N VAL A 211 -15.79 -31.09 -94.37
CA VAL A 211 -15.58 -32.55 -94.30
C VAL A 211 -16.88 -33.31 -94.52
N ARG A 212 -18.00 -32.91 -93.88
CA ARG A 212 -19.31 -33.53 -94.11
C ARG A 212 -19.79 -33.39 -95.55
N SER A 213 -19.56 -32.23 -96.19
CA SER A 213 -19.91 -32.02 -97.60
C SER A 213 -19.05 -32.86 -98.55
N GLN A 214 -17.74 -32.99 -98.28
CA GLN A 214 -16.83 -33.84 -99.04
C GLN A 214 -17.20 -35.32 -98.86
N LEU A 215 -17.57 -35.77 -97.66
CA LEU A 215 -18.04 -37.16 -97.41
C LEU A 215 -19.38 -37.47 -98.10
N SER A 216 -20.20 -36.45 -98.37
CA SER A 216 -21.48 -36.62 -99.07
C SER A 216 -21.33 -36.68 -100.60
N SER A 217 -20.14 -36.41 -101.14
CA SER A 217 -19.92 -36.44 -102.59
C SER A 217 -19.75 -37.89 -103.08
N PRO A 218 -20.37 -38.31 -104.20
CA PRO A 218 -20.30 -39.70 -104.66
C PRO A 218 -18.88 -40.13 -105.07
N LYS A 219 -18.07 -39.21 -105.60
CA LYS A 219 -16.68 -39.49 -106.02
C LYS A 219 -15.79 -39.88 -104.85
N THR A 220 -15.88 -39.17 -103.73
CA THR A 220 -15.11 -39.50 -102.52
C THR A 220 -15.62 -40.76 -101.85
N GLN A 221 -16.91 -41.09 -101.92
CA GLN A 221 -17.43 -42.36 -101.41
C GLN A 221 -16.87 -43.55 -102.21
N GLU A 222 -16.82 -43.43 -103.54
CA GLU A 222 -16.18 -44.44 -104.40
C GLU A 222 -14.68 -44.58 -104.10
N ASP A 223 -13.96 -43.47 -103.94
CA ASP A 223 -12.53 -43.47 -103.59
C ASP A 223 -12.28 -44.10 -102.20
N ILE A 224 -13.13 -43.82 -101.21
CA ILE A 224 -13.05 -44.42 -99.86
C ILE A 224 -13.32 -45.92 -99.95
N ILE A 225 -14.34 -46.37 -100.69
CA ILE A 225 -14.61 -47.80 -100.88
C ILE A 225 -13.42 -48.48 -101.57
N ALA A 226 -12.83 -47.85 -102.59
CA ALA A 226 -11.64 -48.35 -103.26
C ALA A 226 -10.41 -48.40 -102.34
N GLN A 227 -10.25 -47.43 -101.43
CA GLN A 227 -9.22 -47.43 -100.39
C GLN A 227 -9.47 -48.56 -99.39
N CYS A 228 -10.68 -48.72 -98.86
CA CYS A 228 -11.04 -49.82 -97.96
C CYS A 228 -10.84 -51.19 -98.61
N LEU A 229 -11.17 -51.36 -99.90
CA LEU A 229 -10.89 -52.60 -100.63
C LEU A 229 -9.39 -52.88 -100.77
N ARG A 230 -8.58 -51.82 -101.00
CA ARG A 230 -7.11 -51.93 -101.01
C ARG A 230 -6.57 -52.31 -99.62
N ASP A 231 -7.06 -51.67 -98.56
CA ASP A 231 -6.64 -51.96 -97.19
C ASP A 231 -7.03 -53.38 -96.78
N ILE A 232 -8.21 -53.86 -97.18
CA ILE A 232 -8.61 -55.27 -97.00
C ILE A 232 -7.71 -56.21 -97.81
N GLN A 233 -7.36 -55.88 -99.05
CA GLN A 233 -6.41 -56.69 -99.84
C GLN A 233 -5.01 -56.71 -99.22
N VAL A 234 -4.56 -55.62 -98.61
CA VAL A 234 -3.27 -55.58 -97.91
C VAL A 234 -3.34 -56.44 -96.65
N ILE A 235 -4.40 -56.30 -95.84
CA ILE A 235 -4.61 -57.13 -94.64
C ILE A 235 -4.72 -58.61 -95.03
N ALA A 236 -5.43 -58.95 -96.10
CA ALA A 236 -5.60 -60.31 -96.60
C ALA A 236 -4.35 -60.89 -97.28
N LYS A 237 -3.40 -60.06 -97.73
CA LYS A 237 -2.06 -60.50 -98.17
C LYS A 237 -1.07 -60.63 -97.02
N SER A 238 -1.34 -59.97 -95.90
CA SER A 238 -0.54 -60.04 -94.66
C SER A 238 -1.04 -61.08 -93.66
N ALA A 239 -2.19 -61.70 -93.93
CA ALA A 239 -2.74 -62.88 -93.25
C ALA A 239 -2.48 -64.13 -94.10
#